data_AF-A0A8J5RZD8-F1
#
_entry.id   AF-A0A8J5RZD8-F1
#
_cell.length_a   1.000
_cell.length_b   1.000
_cell.length_c   1.000
_cell.angle_alpha   90.00
_cell.angle_beta   90.00
_cell.angle_gamma   90.00
#
_symmetry.space_group_name_H-M   'P 1'
#
loop_
_entity.id
_entity.type
_entity.pdbx_description
1 polymer ?
#
loop_
_entity_poly.entity_id
_entity_poly.type
_entity_poly.pdbx_seq_one_letter_code
_entity_poly.pdbx_strand_id
1 'polypeptide(L)'
;MARRLFSATRALLLPSPAPDPAHATASSAAAAAAAASLLPLLPCKRRRKLLKKLNSPRVAPIEPEAARHVPALDAVLDRDAAFRFLTRARSFLASLPPPHRIPLAEAGKLYRELGFPRGRSVSRSAARHPLLFHLPKVNSVPHLALTPFMCSLLEEERRLHDELLPTRVRAVRKLLMLTAHRRIPLAKLHHCRTVLGLPDDFRDRVRDFPDDFRVAVDPDDLHVLELAHWDPSLAVSALQSDFVLDERRVRRTFRFAVPHRRSMPLDAEDADRLDAATTFPLVSPYTNGALLRPWTPEAEKYRVGVVHEFLNLTLEKRALIHHIFEFKEELGLTRHMYESLRKQNRAFYLAGTEMNWAVFLREAYGDDGALKEKDPLVLFNEKLQRYACMTKMDSNDSIADF
;
A
#
# COMPACT_ATOMS: atom_id res chain seq x y z
N MET A 1 -10.40 -54.75 -52.63
CA MET A 1 -11.24 -53.71 -52.00
C MET A 1 -10.35 -52.49 -51.73
N ALA A 2 -10.13 -51.63 -52.72
CA ALA A 2 -10.89 -50.40 -53.00
C ALA A 2 -10.84 -49.39 -51.84
N ARG A 3 -10.51 -48.11 -51.98
CA ARG A 3 -10.02 -47.25 -53.07
C ARG A 3 -9.74 -45.86 -52.42
N ARG A 4 -8.69 -45.18 -52.86
CA ARG A 4 -8.59 -43.71 -53.11
C ARG A 4 -8.65 -42.73 -51.91
N LEU A 5 -7.63 -41.89 -51.64
CA LEU A 5 -6.99 -40.78 -52.38
C LEU A 5 -7.54 -39.38 -51.97
N PHE A 6 -6.58 -38.52 -51.63
CA PHE A 6 -6.49 -37.06 -51.86
C PHE A 6 -7.32 -36.03 -51.06
N SER A 7 -6.56 -35.25 -50.29
CA SER A 7 -6.39 -33.79 -50.41
C SER A 7 -7.46 -32.81 -49.90
N ALA A 8 -6.93 -31.91 -49.06
CA ALA A 8 -7.22 -30.47 -48.95
C ALA A 8 -8.61 -30.03 -48.48
N THR A 9 -8.65 -29.35 -47.33
CA THR A 9 -8.90 -27.89 -47.32
C THR A 9 -8.73 -27.28 -45.93
N ARG A 10 -8.00 -26.18 -45.95
CA ARG A 10 -7.97 -25.04 -45.04
C ARG A 10 -9.35 -24.71 -44.45
N ALA A 11 -9.49 -24.78 -43.14
CA ALA A 11 -10.63 -24.23 -42.40
C ALA A 11 -10.13 -23.36 -41.22
N LEU A 12 -10.03 -22.06 -41.53
CA LEU A 12 -10.41 -20.92 -40.70
C LEU A 12 -9.82 -20.82 -39.28
N LEU A 13 -8.72 -20.08 -39.20
CA LEU A 13 -8.37 -19.22 -38.07
C LEU A 13 -9.56 -18.30 -37.75
N LEU A 14 -10.33 -18.63 -36.73
CA LEU A 14 -11.24 -17.69 -36.08
C LEU A 14 -10.39 -16.75 -35.20
N PRO A 15 -10.60 -15.43 -35.26
CA PRO A 15 -9.95 -14.49 -34.37
C PRO A 15 -10.41 -14.77 -32.93
N SER A 16 -9.45 -14.88 -32.02
CA SER A 16 -9.74 -14.88 -30.58
C SER A 16 -10.58 -13.63 -30.26
N PRO A 17 -11.73 -13.76 -29.58
CA PRO A 17 -12.47 -12.58 -29.16
C PRO A 17 -11.58 -11.75 -28.23
N ALA A 18 -11.66 -10.42 -28.41
CA ALA A 18 -11.03 -9.45 -27.54
C ALA A 18 -11.41 -9.75 -26.07
N PRO A 19 -10.49 -9.62 -25.11
CA PRO A 19 -10.85 -9.77 -23.72
C PRO A 19 -11.76 -8.61 -23.31
N ASP A 20 -13.00 -8.93 -22.95
CA ASP A 20 -13.90 -8.00 -22.28
C ASP A 20 -13.22 -7.41 -21.02
N PRO A 21 -13.39 -6.11 -20.74
CA PRO A 21 -12.80 -5.44 -19.59
C PRO A 21 -13.41 -5.90 -18.24
N ALA A 22 -14.37 -6.82 -18.26
CA ALA A 22 -15.09 -7.30 -17.09
C ALA A 22 -14.36 -8.41 -16.30
N HIS A 23 -13.24 -8.94 -16.78
CA HIS A 23 -12.41 -9.86 -15.99
C HIS A 23 -11.45 -9.10 -15.07
N ALA A 24 -12.02 -8.32 -14.16
CA ALA A 24 -11.41 -8.10 -12.87
C ALA A 24 -11.10 -9.48 -12.28
N THR A 25 -9.83 -9.75 -11.99
CA THR A 25 -9.46 -10.93 -11.22
C THR A 25 -10.31 -10.93 -9.96
N ALA A 26 -11.19 -11.93 -9.79
CA ALA A 26 -12.01 -12.06 -8.60
C ALA A 26 -11.11 -11.90 -7.38
N SER A 27 -11.45 -10.92 -6.53
CA SER A 27 -10.77 -10.63 -5.26
C SER A 27 -10.45 -11.92 -4.53
N SER A 28 -9.31 -12.01 -3.82
CA SER A 28 -9.03 -13.22 -3.04
C SER A 28 -10.14 -13.48 -2.00
N ALA A 29 -10.76 -12.41 -1.49
CA ALA A 29 -11.90 -12.48 -0.58
C ALA A 29 -13.17 -12.95 -1.32
N ALA A 30 -13.47 -12.42 -2.50
CA ALA A 30 -14.63 -12.85 -3.30
C ALA A 30 -14.49 -14.30 -3.78
N ALA A 31 -13.28 -14.73 -4.18
CA ALA A 31 -12.98 -16.11 -4.53
C ALA A 31 -13.06 -17.03 -3.31
N ALA A 32 -12.63 -16.58 -2.14
CA ALA A 32 -12.79 -17.31 -0.88
C ALA A 32 -14.27 -17.44 -0.49
N ALA A 33 -15.06 -16.38 -0.63
CA ALA A 33 -16.50 -16.38 -0.37
C ALA A 33 -17.26 -17.31 -1.34
N ALA A 34 -16.94 -17.25 -2.64
CA ALA A 34 -17.48 -18.16 -3.64
C ALA A 34 -17.05 -19.61 -3.42
N ALA A 35 -15.82 -19.85 -2.93
CA ALA A 35 -15.40 -21.20 -2.54
C ALA A 35 -16.10 -21.67 -1.25
N ALA A 36 -16.38 -20.76 -0.32
CA ALA A 36 -17.09 -21.05 0.93
C ALA A 36 -18.56 -21.41 0.67
N SER A 37 -19.24 -20.75 -0.28
CA SER A 37 -20.62 -21.07 -0.65
C SER A 37 -20.78 -22.48 -1.25
N LEU A 38 -19.70 -23.06 -1.79
CA LEU A 38 -19.65 -24.44 -2.28
C LEU A 38 -19.46 -25.48 -1.17
N LEU A 39 -19.10 -25.09 0.06
CA LEU A 39 -18.87 -26.01 1.18
C LEU A 39 -20.03 -26.98 1.47
N PRO A 40 -21.31 -26.55 1.43
CA PRO A 40 -22.45 -27.44 1.66
C PRO A 40 -22.63 -28.49 0.56
N LEU A 41 -22.16 -28.20 -0.65
CA LEU A 41 -22.33 -29.04 -1.85
C LEU A 41 -21.20 -30.07 -2.02
N LEU A 42 -20.17 -30.03 -1.16
CA LEU A 42 -18.97 -30.85 -1.30
C LEU A 42 -18.96 -32.08 -0.37
N PRO A 43 -18.50 -33.25 -0.84
CA PRO A 43 -18.34 -34.44 -0.01
C PRO A 43 -17.32 -34.21 1.10
N CYS A 44 -17.49 -34.89 2.26
CA CYS A 44 -16.75 -34.63 3.51
C CYS A 44 -15.23 -34.48 3.36
N LYS A 45 -14.58 -35.30 2.53
CA LYS A 45 -13.12 -35.21 2.28
C LYS A 45 -12.73 -33.93 1.54
N ARG A 46 -13.51 -33.52 0.53
CA ARG A 46 -13.28 -32.29 -0.24
C ARG A 46 -13.64 -31.05 0.60
N ARG A 47 -14.74 -31.12 1.36
CA ARG A 47 -15.16 -30.08 2.31
C ARG A 47 -14.08 -29.79 3.36
N ARG A 48 -13.53 -30.83 4.01
CA ARG A 48 -12.42 -30.68 4.98
C ARG A 48 -11.17 -30.07 4.36
N LYS A 49 -10.81 -30.47 3.14
CA LYS A 49 -9.66 -29.90 2.42
C LYS A 49 -9.90 -28.42 2.07
N LEU A 50 -11.10 -28.06 1.64
CA LEU A 50 -11.45 -26.69 1.29
C LEU A 50 -11.52 -25.79 2.54
N LEU A 51 -12.10 -26.26 3.64
CA LEU A 51 -12.07 -25.58 4.94
C LEU A 51 -10.65 -25.29 5.42
N LYS A 52 -9.73 -26.27 5.32
CA LYS A 52 -8.31 -26.07 5.65
C LYS A 52 -7.64 -24.99 4.77
N LYS A 53 -8.07 -24.85 3.52
CA LYS A 53 -7.55 -23.80 2.62
C LYS A 53 -8.14 -22.43 2.95
N LEU A 54 -9.44 -22.35 3.21
CA LEU A 54 -10.11 -21.10 3.59
C LEU A 54 -9.62 -20.56 4.94
N ASN A 55 -9.40 -21.44 5.91
CA ASN A 55 -8.86 -21.09 7.23
C ASN A 55 -7.33 -20.92 7.23
N SER A 56 -6.69 -20.96 6.06
CA SER A 56 -5.25 -20.69 6.01
C SER A 56 -5.02 -19.18 6.16
N PRO A 57 -3.98 -18.73 6.90
CA PRO A 57 -3.72 -17.30 7.11
C PRO A 57 -3.52 -16.49 5.83
N ARG A 58 -3.26 -17.16 4.69
CA ARG A 58 -3.12 -16.54 3.37
C ARG A 58 -4.44 -16.23 2.69
N VAL A 59 -5.55 -16.73 3.22
CA VAL A 59 -6.89 -16.65 2.62
C VAL A 59 -7.90 -16.12 3.63
N ALA A 60 -7.72 -16.45 4.91
CA ALA A 60 -8.56 -15.93 5.99
C ALA A 60 -8.47 -14.39 6.05
N PRO A 61 -9.61 -13.68 6.04
CA PRO A 61 -9.63 -12.24 6.16
C PRO A 61 -9.17 -11.81 7.56
N ILE A 62 -8.46 -10.68 7.64
CA ILE A 62 -7.98 -10.15 8.93
C ILE A 62 -9.12 -9.69 9.83
N GLU A 63 -10.17 -9.10 9.24
CA GLU A 63 -11.40 -8.76 9.94
C GLU A 63 -12.43 -9.86 9.63
N PRO A 64 -12.81 -10.70 10.61
CA PRO A 64 -13.79 -11.76 10.39
C PRO A 64 -15.24 -11.26 10.54
N GLU A 65 -15.43 -10.06 11.11
CA GLU A 65 -16.75 -9.50 11.39
C GLU A 65 -17.32 -8.76 10.17
N ALA A 66 -18.27 -9.39 9.47
CA ALA A 66 -18.95 -8.84 8.28
C ALA A 66 -19.43 -7.38 8.46
N ALA A 67 -19.92 -7.01 9.64
CA ALA A 67 -20.41 -5.68 9.96
C ALA A 67 -19.34 -4.57 9.93
N ARG A 68 -18.06 -4.95 9.96
CA ARG A 68 -16.93 -4.01 9.94
C ARG A 68 -16.29 -3.86 8.57
N HIS A 69 -16.67 -4.69 7.59
CA HIS A 69 -16.11 -4.63 6.25
C HIS A 69 -16.51 -3.36 5.52
N VAL A 70 -15.54 -2.76 4.84
CA VAL A 70 -15.75 -1.64 3.93
C VAL A 70 -15.31 -2.11 2.55
N PRO A 71 -16.26 -2.59 1.70
CA PRO A 71 -15.93 -3.19 0.40
C PRO A 71 -15.14 -2.25 -0.51
N ALA A 72 -15.39 -0.95 -0.40
CA ALA A 72 -14.68 0.06 -1.18
C ALA A 72 -13.18 0.10 -0.87
N LEU A 73 -12.78 -0.09 0.41
CA LEU A 73 -11.38 -0.12 0.83
C LEU A 73 -10.73 -1.48 0.50
N ASP A 74 -11.46 -2.57 0.61
CA ASP A 74 -11.00 -3.89 0.15
C ASP A 74 -10.69 -3.87 -1.35
N ALA A 75 -11.54 -3.19 -2.14
CA ALA A 75 -11.34 -3.04 -3.58
C ALA A 75 -10.06 -2.25 -3.93
N VAL A 76 -9.57 -1.37 -3.05
CA VAL A 76 -8.27 -0.68 -3.26
C VAL A 76 -7.12 -1.70 -3.26
N LEU A 77 -7.11 -2.64 -2.32
CA LEU A 77 -6.09 -3.69 -2.29
C LEU A 77 -6.18 -4.63 -3.49
N ASP A 78 -7.39 -4.92 -3.96
CA ASP A 78 -7.57 -5.75 -5.16
C ASP A 78 -7.06 -5.06 -6.42
N ARG A 79 -7.25 -3.74 -6.55
CA ARG A 79 -6.66 -2.94 -7.63
C ARG A 79 -5.14 -2.98 -7.56
N ASP A 80 -4.53 -2.77 -6.40
CA ASP A 80 -3.07 -2.86 -6.23
C ASP A 80 -2.54 -4.24 -6.63
N ALA A 81 -3.24 -5.30 -6.25
CA ALA A 81 -2.86 -6.66 -6.61
C ALA A 81 -2.93 -6.90 -8.13
N ALA A 82 -3.90 -6.30 -8.83
CA ALA A 82 -4.01 -6.37 -10.28
C ALA A 82 -2.87 -5.62 -11.00
N PHE A 83 -2.48 -4.44 -10.50
CA PHE A 83 -1.40 -3.63 -11.06
C PHE A 83 -0.01 -3.95 -10.50
N ARG A 84 0.12 -4.94 -9.62
CA ARG A 84 1.40 -5.34 -9.01
C ARG A 84 2.51 -5.62 -10.05
N PHE A 85 2.15 -6.22 -11.19
CA PHE A 85 3.10 -6.45 -12.28
C PHE A 85 3.62 -5.13 -12.85
N LEU A 86 2.73 -4.17 -13.10
CA LEU A 86 3.06 -2.86 -13.65
C LEU A 86 4.02 -2.08 -12.75
N THR A 87 3.66 -1.91 -11.47
CA THR A 87 4.46 -1.13 -10.51
C THR A 87 5.86 -1.72 -10.32
N ARG A 88 5.94 -3.05 -10.24
CA ARG A 88 7.21 -3.76 -10.03
C ARG A 88 8.07 -3.82 -11.29
N ALA A 89 7.48 -4.14 -12.45
CA ALA A 89 8.18 -4.14 -13.72
C ALA A 89 8.71 -2.75 -14.08
N ARG A 90 7.92 -1.70 -13.81
CA ARG A 90 8.38 -0.31 -13.95
C ARG A 90 9.61 -0.03 -13.11
N SER A 91 9.52 -0.25 -11.79
CA SER A 91 10.60 0.07 -10.86
C SER A 91 11.88 -0.69 -11.20
N PHE A 92 11.75 -1.95 -11.64
CA PHE A 92 12.88 -2.78 -12.04
C PHE A 92 13.46 -2.39 -13.40
N LEU A 93 12.65 -2.06 -14.40
CA LEU A 93 13.16 -1.65 -15.72
C LEU A 93 13.76 -0.24 -15.67
N ALA A 94 13.24 0.64 -14.82
CA ALA A 94 13.78 1.97 -14.58
C ALA A 94 15.19 1.93 -13.94
N SER A 95 15.50 0.91 -13.13
CA SER A 95 16.84 0.76 -12.54
C SER A 95 17.90 0.24 -13.51
N LEU A 96 17.50 -0.25 -14.69
CA LEU A 96 18.42 -0.69 -15.73
C LEU A 96 18.92 0.49 -16.56
N PRO A 97 20.13 0.40 -17.13
CA PRO A 97 20.59 1.40 -18.09
C PRO A 97 19.68 1.43 -19.34
N PRO A 98 19.55 2.59 -20.01
CA PRO A 98 18.91 2.69 -21.32
C PRO A 98 19.51 1.66 -22.28
N PRO A 99 18.71 0.89 -23.05
CA PRO A 99 17.30 1.13 -23.39
C PRO A 99 16.27 0.37 -22.51
N HIS A 100 16.55 0.16 -21.22
CA HIS A 100 15.59 -0.41 -20.24
C HIS A 100 14.97 -1.74 -20.70
N ARG A 101 15.81 -2.69 -21.14
CA ARG A 101 15.37 -3.96 -21.73
C ARG A 101 16.04 -5.17 -21.11
N ILE A 102 15.31 -6.28 -21.04
CA ILE A 102 15.80 -7.59 -20.54
C ILE A 102 15.35 -8.73 -21.46
N PRO A 103 16.19 -9.75 -21.72
CA PRO A 103 15.78 -10.95 -22.44
C PRO A 103 14.60 -11.66 -21.75
N LEU A 104 13.59 -12.08 -22.52
CA LEU A 104 12.37 -12.69 -21.97
C LEU A 104 12.66 -13.96 -21.14
N ALA A 105 13.72 -14.70 -21.50
CA ALA A 105 14.16 -15.89 -20.76
C ALA A 105 14.63 -15.57 -19.34
N GLU A 106 15.27 -14.41 -19.13
CA GLU A 106 15.71 -13.94 -17.82
C GLU A 106 14.53 -13.31 -17.07
N ALA A 107 13.72 -12.50 -17.75
CA ALA A 107 12.50 -11.94 -17.17
C ALA A 107 11.57 -13.03 -16.60
N GLY A 108 11.48 -14.20 -17.26
CA GLY A 108 10.73 -15.35 -16.77
C GLY A 108 11.22 -15.90 -15.42
N LYS A 109 12.52 -15.78 -15.13
CA LYS A 109 13.13 -16.20 -13.84
C LYS A 109 12.89 -15.15 -12.75
N LEU A 110 12.79 -13.87 -13.11
CA LEU A 110 12.62 -12.71 -12.21
C LEU A 110 11.16 -12.46 -11.81
N TYR A 111 10.40 -13.53 -11.51
CA TYR A 111 8.97 -13.42 -11.15
C TYR A 111 8.72 -12.61 -9.89
N ARG A 112 9.67 -12.59 -8.94
CA ARG A 112 9.55 -11.81 -7.70
C ARG A 112 9.74 -10.31 -7.97
N GLU A 113 10.74 -9.97 -8.77
CA GLU A 113 11.13 -8.59 -9.07
C GLU A 113 10.15 -7.92 -10.04
N LEU A 114 9.65 -8.65 -11.04
CA LEU A 114 8.64 -8.15 -11.98
C LEU A 114 7.21 -8.28 -11.45
N GLY A 115 6.98 -9.01 -10.35
CA GLY A 115 5.70 -8.99 -9.64
C GLY A 115 4.59 -9.88 -10.20
N PHE A 116 4.90 -10.90 -11.01
CA PHE A 116 3.90 -11.81 -11.55
C PHE A 116 3.87 -13.17 -10.80
N PRO A 117 2.71 -13.86 -10.74
CA PRO A 117 2.61 -15.16 -10.12
C PRO A 117 3.52 -16.21 -10.79
N ARG A 118 4.20 -17.03 -9.98
CA ARG A 118 5.05 -18.13 -10.46
C ARG A 118 4.27 -19.02 -11.41
N GLY A 119 4.82 -19.26 -12.61
CA GLY A 119 4.19 -20.08 -13.66
C GLY A 119 3.32 -19.32 -14.66
N ARG A 120 3.11 -18.00 -14.51
CA ARG A 120 2.54 -17.17 -15.58
C ARG A 120 3.63 -16.63 -16.50
N SER A 121 3.29 -16.48 -17.78
CA SER A 121 4.23 -15.91 -18.76
C SER A 121 4.31 -14.39 -18.62
N VAL A 122 5.54 -13.88 -18.59
CA VAL A 122 5.85 -12.44 -18.69
C VAL A 122 5.24 -11.85 -19.96
N SER A 123 5.31 -12.58 -21.08
CA SER A 123 4.77 -12.11 -22.36
C SER A 123 3.26 -11.85 -22.30
N ARG A 124 2.51 -12.72 -21.61
CA ARG A 124 1.05 -12.55 -21.42
C ARG A 124 0.74 -11.35 -20.52
N SER A 125 1.59 -11.08 -19.53
CA SER A 125 1.39 -9.96 -18.61
C SER A 125 1.74 -8.63 -19.28
N ALA A 126 2.83 -8.59 -20.07
CA ALA A 126 3.19 -7.44 -20.89
C ALA A 126 2.14 -7.16 -21.98
N ALA A 127 1.60 -8.20 -22.61
CA ALA A 127 0.56 -8.05 -23.64
C ALA A 127 -0.76 -7.45 -23.13
N ARG A 128 -1.00 -7.42 -21.81
CA ARG A 128 -2.16 -6.72 -21.22
C ARG A 128 -2.00 -5.21 -21.22
N HIS A 129 -0.77 -4.71 -21.37
CA HIS A 129 -0.45 -3.29 -21.25
C HIS A 129 0.40 -2.85 -22.46
N PRO A 130 -0.17 -2.89 -23.68
CA PRO A 130 0.58 -2.66 -24.92
C PRO A 130 1.14 -1.24 -25.06
N LEU A 131 0.54 -0.25 -24.39
CA LEU A 131 1.02 1.13 -24.40
C LEU A 131 2.28 1.35 -23.57
N LEU A 132 2.52 0.52 -22.55
CA LEU A 132 3.60 0.71 -21.58
C LEU A 132 4.76 -0.26 -21.81
N PHE A 133 4.46 -1.48 -22.27
CA PHE A 133 5.48 -2.50 -22.55
C PHE A 133 5.38 -2.96 -24.00
N HIS A 134 6.54 -3.16 -24.62
CA HIS A 134 6.63 -3.82 -25.92
C HIS A 134 7.66 -4.95 -25.88
N LEU A 135 7.54 -5.88 -26.84
CA LEU A 135 8.38 -7.08 -26.91
C LEU A 135 9.26 -7.07 -28.17
N PRO A 136 10.33 -6.25 -28.21
CA PRO A 136 11.19 -6.18 -29.39
C PRO A 136 12.01 -7.47 -29.52
N LYS A 137 12.21 -7.93 -30.76
CA LYS A 137 13.13 -9.03 -31.06
C LYS A 137 14.50 -8.43 -31.41
N VAL A 138 15.49 -8.66 -30.56
CA VAL A 138 16.88 -8.28 -30.81
C VAL A 138 17.65 -9.57 -31.06
N ASN A 139 18.28 -9.70 -32.23
CA ASN A 139 19.02 -10.91 -32.62
C ASN A 139 18.21 -12.21 -32.46
N SER A 140 16.95 -12.19 -32.92
CA SER A 140 15.99 -13.31 -32.80
C SER A 140 15.57 -13.68 -31.37
N VAL A 141 16.04 -12.97 -30.34
CA VAL A 141 15.64 -13.15 -28.95
C VAL A 141 14.59 -12.10 -28.57
N PRO A 142 13.40 -12.50 -28.08
CA PRO A 142 12.41 -11.55 -27.58
C PRO A 142 12.91 -10.93 -26.27
N HIS A 143 12.87 -9.60 -26.19
CA HIS A 143 13.15 -8.83 -24.99
C HIS A 143 11.87 -8.23 -24.44
N LEU A 144 11.82 -7.95 -23.14
CA LEU A 144 10.85 -7.05 -22.53
C LEU A 144 11.49 -5.66 -22.47
N ALA A 145 10.82 -4.65 -23.03
CA ALA A 145 11.29 -3.28 -23.04
C ALA A 145 10.15 -2.29 -22.73
N LEU A 146 10.51 -1.15 -22.17
CA LEU A 146 9.60 -0.01 -21.98
C LEU A 146 9.34 0.68 -23.32
N THR A 147 8.11 1.12 -23.57
CA THR A 147 7.80 1.97 -24.73
C THR A 147 8.41 3.37 -24.56
N PRO A 148 8.65 4.12 -25.65
CA PRO A 148 9.08 5.52 -25.55
C PRO A 148 8.10 6.37 -24.72
N PHE A 149 6.80 6.09 -24.82
CA PHE A 149 5.77 6.72 -24.01
C PHE A 149 5.95 6.44 -22.51
N MET A 150 6.23 5.20 -22.14
CA MET A 150 6.53 4.86 -20.75
C MET A 150 7.81 5.54 -20.26
N CYS A 151 8.83 5.71 -21.11
CA CYS A 151 10.02 6.49 -20.76
C CYS A 151 9.66 7.97 -20.50
N SER A 152 8.80 8.60 -21.31
CA SER A 152 8.34 9.97 -21.03
C SER A 152 7.56 10.08 -19.73
N LEU A 153 6.77 9.06 -19.37
CA LEU A 153 6.09 9.02 -18.07
C LEU A 153 7.08 8.88 -16.91
N LEU A 154 8.16 8.12 -17.06
CA LEU A 154 9.23 8.03 -16.05
C LEU A 154 9.95 9.36 -15.86
N GLU A 155 10.15 10.13 -16.93
CA GLU A 155 10.71 11.48 -16.84
C GLU A 155 9.76 12.45 -16.12
N GLU A 156 8.46 12.38 -16.39
CA GLU A 156 7.42 13.12 -15.67
C GLU A 156 7.43 12.77 -14.17
N GLU A 157 7.49 11.48 -13.82
CA GLU A 157 7.60 11.03 -12.43
C GLU A 157 8.84 11.58 -11.72
N ARG A 158 9.99 11.60 -12.40
CA ARG A 158 11.23 12.14 -11.83
C ARG A 158 11.10 13.64 -11.54
N ARG A 159 10.49 14.41 -12.45
CA ARG A 159 10.23 15.85 -12.23
C ARG A 159 9.30 16.07 -11.04
N LEU A 160 8.23 15.28 -10.93
CA LEU A 160 7.32 15.34 -9.78
C LEU A 160 8.04 15.03 -8.46
N HIS A 161 8.96 14.06 -8.45
CA HIS A 161 9.77 13.78 -7.27
C HIS A 161 10.69 14.94 -6.88
N ASP A 162 11.27 15.64 -7.87
CA ASP A 162 12.12 16.81 -7.64
C ASP A 162 11.31 17.98 -7.05
N GLU A 163 10.12 18.25 -7.59
CA GLU A 163 9.21 19.29 -7.08
C GLU A 163 8.69 18.99 -5.68
N LEU A 164 8.38 17.72 -5.39
CA LEU A 164 7.84 17.28 -4.10
C LEU A 164 8.92 17.05 -3.04
N LEU A 165 10.20 17.10 -3.40
CA LEU A 165 11.32 16.80 -2.51
C LEU A 165 11.26 17.58 -1.18
N PRO A 166 11.00 18.91 -1.14
CA PRO A 166 10.93 19.65 0.12
C PRO A 166 9.81 19.15 1.05
N THR A 167 8.65 18.79 0.49
CA THR A 167 7.52 18.22 1.23
C THR A 167 7.89 16.85 1.79
N ARG A 168 8.61 16.02 1.02
CA ARG A 168 9.09 14.71 1.48
C ARG A 168 10.15 14.83 2.57
N VAL A 169 11.07 15.78 2.45
CA VAL A 169 12.04 16.10 3.50
C VAL A 169 11.33 16.47 4.80
N ARG A 170 10.31 17.33 4.74
CA ARG A 170 9.47 17.67 5.90
C ARG A 170 8.77 16.46 6.51
N ALA A 171 8.24 15.56 5.68
CA ALA A 171 7.60 14.32 6.14
C ALA A 171 8.60 13.39 6.84
N VAL A 172 9.83 13.24 6.29
CA VAL A 172 10.90 12.45 6.92
C VAL A 172 11.39 13.10 8.21
N ARG A 173 11.48 14.43 8.28
CA ARG A 173 11.78 15.14 9.54
C ARG A 173 10.74 14.86 10.61
N LYS A 174 9.45 14.95 10.27
CA LYS A 174 8.36 14.56 11.18
C LYS A 174 8.47 13.11 11.61
N LEU A 175 8.76 12.21 10.67
CA LEU A 175 8.96 10.79 10.97
C LEU A 175 10.12 10.58 11.96
N LEU A 176 11.27 11.24 11.77
CA LEU A 176 12.38 11.20 12.73
C LEU A 176 11.97 11.75 14.09
N MET A 177 11.21 12.85 14.13
CA MET A 177 10.71 13.44 15.38
C MET A 177 9.78 12.51 16.16
N LEU A 178 9.09 11.58 15.49
CA LEU A 178 8.27 10.55 16.16
C LEU A 178 9.09 9.43 16.80
N THR A 179 10.33 9.22 16.34
CA THR A 179 11.15 8.13 16.85
C THR A 179 11.77 8.47 18.20
N ALA A 180 11.90 7.46 19.07
CA ALA A 180 12.40 7.64 20.44
C ALA A 180 13.81 8.27 20.49
N HIS A 181 14.67 7.89 19.56
CA HIS A 181 16.06 8.37 19.48
C HIS A 181 16.29 9.43 18.40
N ARG A 182 15.26 9.80 17.64
CA ARG A 182 15.36 10.73 16.49
C ARG A 182 16.31 10.24 15.41
N ARG A 183 16.35 8.91 15.24
CA ARG A 183 17.28 8.17 14.39
C ARG A 183 16.55 7.04 13.71
N ILE A 184 16.79 6.88 12.41
CA ILE A 184 16.22 5.78 11.61
C ILE A 184 17.30 5.23 10.66
N PRO A 185 17.52 3.90 10.62
CA PRO A 185 18.38 3.28 9.62
C PRO A 185 17.92 3.59 8.19
N LEU A 186 18.86 4.01 7.33
CA LEU A 186 18.55 4.35 5.93
C LEU A 186 18.01 3.15 5.14
N ALA A 187 18.41 1.93 5.51
CA ALA A 187 17.88 0.70 4.92
C ALA A 187 16.36 0.55 5.13
N LYS A 188 15.86 0.86 6.34
CA LYS A 188 14.43 0.80 6.68
C LYS A 188 13.64 1.88 5.94
N LEU A 189 14.18 3.09 5.85
CA LEU A 189 13.61 4.17 5.02
C LEU A 189 13.54 3.77 3.54
N HIS A 190 14.60 3.20 3.00
CA HIS A 190 14.62 2.72 1.61
C HIS A 190 13.61 1.60 1.37
N HIS A 191 13.39 0.71 2.34
CA HIS A 191 12.37 -0.33 2.26
C HIS A 191 10.94 0.25 2.19
N CYS A 192 10.68 1.32 2.94
CA CYS A 192 9.36 1.98 3.00
C CYS A 192 9.20 3.16 2.02
N ARG A 193 10.15 3.37 1.10
CA ARG A 193 10.19 4.51 0.20
C ARG A 193 8.92 4.69 -0.63
N THR A 194 8.33 3.59 -1.12
CA THR A 194 7.13 3.64 -1.96
C THR A 194 5.90 4.12 -1.18
N VAL A 195 5.84 3.80 0.12
CA VAL A 195 4.72 4.19 1.00
C VAL A 195 4.87 5.65 1.43
N LEU A 196 6.11 6.10 1.66
CA LEU A 196 6.44 7.48 2.02
C LEU A 196 6.57 8.42 0.81
N GLY A 197 6.61 7.88 -0.41
CA GLY A 197 6.82 8.64 -1.65
C GLY A 197 8.22 9.22 -1.81
N LEU A 198 9.22 8.53 -1.28
CA LEU A 198 10.62 8.94 -1.40
C LEU A 198 11.20 8.48 -2.75
N PRO A 199 12.01 9.31 -3.41
CA PRO A 199 12.73 8.92 -4.61
C PRO A 199 13.76 7.83 -4.30
N ASP A 200 14.13 7.03 -5.30
CA ASP A 200 15.17 6.00 -5.14
C ASP A 200 16.53 6.60 -4.74
N ASP A 201 16.83 7.79 -5.25
CA ASP A 201 18.06 8.55 -4.98
C ASP A 201 18.03 9.31 -3.63
N PHE A 202 16.99 9.11 -2.81
CA PHE A 202 16.84 9.87 -1.55
C PHE A 202 18.07 9.75 -0.65
N ARG A 203 18.73 8.59 -0.62
CA ARG A 203 19.94 8.35 0.17
C ARG A 203 21.05 9.35 -0.13
N ASP A 204 21.22 9.70 -1.41
CA ASP A 204 22.26 10.62 -1.84
C ASP A 204 21.83 12.06 -1.60
N ARG A 205 20.54 12.37 -1.85
CA ARG A 205 19.93 13.69 -1.63
C ARG A 205 19.87 14.13 -0.17
N VAL A 206 19.96 13.20 0.79
CA VAL A 206 20.06 13.56 2.22
C VAL A 206 21.21 14.53 2.47
N ARG A 207 22.31 14.43 1.70
CA ARG A 207 23.49 15.29 1.84
C ARG A 207 23.22 16.76 1.48
N ASP A 208 22.19 17.01 0.68
CA ASP A 208 21.80 18.36 0.26
C ASP A 208 21.06 19.12 1.36
N PHE A 209 20.66 18.43 2.45
CA PHE A 209 19.91 19.01 3.59
C PHE A 209 20.67 18.83 4.93
N PRO A 210 21.86 19.42 5.09
CA PRO A 210 22.69 19.26 6.30
C PRO A 210 22.07 19.91 7.54
N ASP A 211 21.22 20.94 7.36
CA ASP A 211 20.53 21.62 8.45
C ASP A 211 19.41 20.77 9.06
N ASP A 212 18.88 19.83 8.28
CA ASP A 212 17.75 18.97 8.67
C ASP A 212 18.22 17.59 9.11
N PHE A 213 19.23 17.04 8.44
CA PHE A 213 19.67 15.67 8.63
C PHE A 213 21.17 15.55 8.90
N ARG A 214 21.53 14.56 9.71
CA ARG A 214 22.90 14.07 9.89
C ARG A 214 22.95 12.60 9.55
N VAL A 215 23.94 12.19 8.77
CA VAL A 215 24.18 10.77 8.50
C VAL A 215 25.26 10.28 9.44
N ALA A 216 24.88 9.38 10.35
CA ALA A 216 25.79 8.69 11.25
C ALA A 216 26.00 7.24 10.81
N VAL A 217 27.08 6.64 11.28
CA VAL A 217 27.33 5.20 11.14
C VAL A 217 27.20 4.61 12.53
N ASP A 218 26.25 3.70 12.70
CA ASP A 218 26.04 2.97 13.94
C ASP A 218 27.18 1.97 14.20
N PRO A 219 27.34 1.48 15.44
CA PRO A 219 28.39 0.51 15.79
C PRO A 219 28.33 -0.80 14.98
N ASP A 220 27.18 -1.10 14.37
CA ASP A 220 26.95 -2.25 13.49
C ASP A 220 27.26 -1.93 11.99
N ASP A 221 28.00 -0.85 11.71
CA ASP A 221 28.31 -0.34 10.35
C ASP A 221 27.08 0.05 9.51
N LEU A 222 25.92 0.21 10.15
CA LEU A 222 24.68 0.62 9.50
C LEU A 222 24.63 2.14 9.37
N HIS A 223 24.27 2.62 8.17
CA HIS A 223 24.08 4.06 7.96
C HIS A 223 22.72 4.49 8.52
N VAL A 224 22.73 5.44 9.44
CA VAL A 224 21.57 5.93 10.16
C VAL A 224 21.36 7.41 9.86
N LEU A 225 20.10 7.76 9.62
CA LEU A 225 19.66 9.14 9.48
C LEU A 225 19.25 9.68 10.85
N GLU A 226 19.92 10.72 11.31
CA GLU A 226 19.60 11.43 12.54
C GLU A 226 19.02 12.81 12.24
N LEU A 227 18.12 13.27 13.10
CA LEU A 227 17.60 14.63 13.04
C LEU A 227 18.66 15.63 13.54
N ALA A 228 19.02 16.61 12.71
CA ALA A 228 20.01 17.63 13.06
C ALA A 228 19.45 18.66 14.06
N HIS A 229 18.26 19.19 13.78
CA HIS A 229 17.57 20.19 14.59
C HIS A 229 16.11 19.83 14.83
N TRP A 230 15.67 19.97 16.09
CA TRP A 230 14.27 19.80 16.45
C TRP A 230 13.50 21.07 16.16
N ASP A 231 12.51 20.99 15.27
CA ASP A 231 11.65 22.11 14.92
C ASP A 231 10.28 21.99 15.63
N PRO A 232 9.98 22.84 16.64
CA PRO A 232 8.70 22.79 17.34
C PRO A 232 7.50 23.09 16.43
N SER A 233 7.68 23.82 15.33
CA SER A 233 6.58 24.13 14.40
C SER A 233 6.08 22.89 13.66
N LEU A 234 6.94 21.88 13.50
CA LEU A 234 6.60 20.60 12.88
C LEU A 234 6.00 19.60 13.88
N ALA A 235 6.16 19.83 15.19
CA ALA A 235 5.71 18.94 16.27
C ALA A 235 4.20 19.02 16.56
N VAL A 236 3.40 19.35 15.54
CA VAL A 236 1.94 19.38 15.59
C VAL A 236 1.43 18.17 14.82
N SER A 237 0.64 17.32 15.50
CA SER A 237 0.07 16.12 14.86
C SER A 237 -1.09 16.47 13.94
N ALA A 238 -1.38 15.57 13.00
CA ALA A 238 -2.55 15.66 12.13
C ALA A 238 -3.84 15.78 12.97
N LEU A 239 -3.95 15.00 14.04
CA LEU A 239 -5.09 15.08 14.97
C LEU A 239 -5.22 16.41 15.67
N GLN A 240 -4.10 17.02 16.09
CA GLN A 240 -4.11 18.33 16.74
C GLN A 240 -4.51 19.42 15.76
N SER A 241 -4.04 19.33 14.51
CA SER A 241 -4.41 20.25 13.44
C SER A 241 -5.90 20.13 13.11
N ASP A 242 -6.41 18.90 13.00
CA ASP A 242 -7.82 18.62 12.77
C ASP A 242 -8.72 19.02 13.94
N PHE A 243 -8.20 19.00 15.17
CA PHE A 243 -8.97 19.39 16.35
C PHE A 243 -9.38 20.87 16.30
N VAL A 244 -8.55 21.73 15.71
CA VAL A 244 -8.85 23.15 15.50
C VAL A 244 -9.96 23.33 14.46
N LEU A 245 -10.05 22.45 13.47
CA LEU A 245 -11.04 22.51 12.40
C LEU A 245 -12.37 21.87 12.81
N ASP A 246 -12.33 20.70 13.45
CA ASP A 246 -13.49 19.88 13.78
C ASP A 246 -13.25 19.04 15.05
N GLU A 247 -13.40 19.70 16.20
CA GLU A 247 -13.27 19.09 17.52
C GLU A 247 -14.20 17.89 17.72
N ARG A 248 -15.45 17.97 17.22
CA ARG A 248 -16.46 16.93 17.42
C ARG A 248 -16.06 15.64 16.72
N ARG A 249 -15.50 15.73 15.50
CA ARG A 249 -14.98 14.58 14.77
C ARG A 249 -13.80 13.95 15.49
N VAL A 250 -12.80 14.76 15.86
CA VAL A 250 -11.58 14.26 16.51
C VAL A 250 -11.88 13.56 17.84
N ARG A 251 -12.85 14.09 18.61
CA ARG A 251 -13.29 13.45 19.86
C ARG A 251 -13.91 12.07 19.67
N ARG A 252 -14.46 11.79 18.48
CA ARG A 252 -15.07 10.51 18.12
C ARG A 252 -14.11 9.57 17.38
N THR A 253 -12.96 10.04 16.93
CA THR A 253 -11.99 9.26 16.13
C THR A 253 -11.48 8.04 16.91
N PHE A 254 -11.08 8.21 18.17
CA PHE A 254 -10.64 7.10 19.01
C PHE A 254 -11.67 6.71 20.06
N ARG A 255 -11.60 5.46 20.50
CA ARG A 255 -12.48 4.88 21.50
C ARG A 255 -11.66 4.06 22.50
N PHE A 256 -11.37 4.64 23.66
CA PHE A 256 -10.74 3.93 24.77
C PHE A 256 -11.76 3.64 25.87
N ALA A 257 -12.59 2.62 25.65
CA ALA A 257 -13.63 2.24 26.61
C ALA A 257 -13.01 1.64 27.89
N VAL A 258 -13.51 2.06 29.05
CA VAL A 258 -13.15 1.46 30.34
C VAL A 258 -14.13 0.32 30.64
N PRO A 259 -13.66 -0.92 30.91
CA PRO A 259 -14.57 -2.02 31.21
C PRO A 259 -15.32 -1.74 32.52
N HIS A 260 -16.63 -1.61 32.45
CA HIS A 260 -17.50 -1.44 33.61
C HIS A 260 -17.93 -2.80 34.15
N ARG A 261 -17.93 -2.96 35.49
CA ARG A 261 -18.38 -4.20 36.16
C ARG A 261 -19.87 -4.51 35.97
N ARG A 262 -20.67 -3.53 35.53
CA ARG A 262 -22.09 -3.68 35.21
C ARG A 262 -22.30 -3.10 33.82
N SER A 263 -22.94 -3.86 32.91
CA SER A 263 -23.34 -3.32 31.61
C SER A 263 -24.46 -2.30 31.85
N MET A 264 -24.10 -1.02 31.91
CA MET A 264 -25.08 0.05 31.93
C MET A 264 -25.46 0.33 30.48
N PRO A 265 -26.75 0.24 30.10
CA PRO A 265 -27.19 0.72 28.80
C PRO A 265 -27.05 2.24 28.83
N LEU A 266 -26.05 2.76 28.12
CA LEU A 266 -25.87 4.19 27.89
C LEU A 266 -26.48 4.52 26.53
N ASP A 267 -27.16 5.66 26.45
CA ASP A 267 -27.57 6.23 25.17
C ASP A 267 -26.33 6.54 24.32
N ALA A 268 -26.49 6.58 23.00
CA ALA A 268 -25.36 6.77 22.07
C ALA A 268 -24.56 8.06 22.36
N GLU A 269 -25.26 9.14 22.76
CA GLU A 269 -24.62 10.41 23.10
C GLU A 269 -23.82 10.34 24.41
N ASP A 270 -24.36 9.67 25.43
CA ASP A 270 -23.69 9.52 26.72
C ASP A 270 -22.52 8.53 26.63
N ALA A 271 -22.64 7.50 25.80
CA ALA A 271 -21.53 6.62 25.46
C ALA A 271 -20.40 7.39 24.74
N ASP A 272 -20.74 8.25 23.77
CA ASP A 272 -19.75 9.10 23.08
C ASP A 272 -19.10 10.11 24.04
N ARG A 273 -19.87 10.70 24.97
CA ARG A 273 -19.33 11.60 26.01
C ARG A 273 -18.37 10.88 26.93
N LEU A 274 -18.72 9.67 27.35
CA LEU A 274 -17.87 8.83 28.20
C LEU A 274 -16.59 8.43 27.45
N ASP A 275 -16.71 7.98 26.21
CA ASP A 275 -15.58 7.63 25.36
C ASP A 275 -14.65 8.84 25.13
N ALA A 276 -15.21 10.05 24.95
CA ALA A 276 -14.42 11.27 24.85
C ALA A 276 -13.71 11.60 26.18
N ALA A 277 -14.42 11.49 27.31
CA ALA A 277 -13.84 11.74 28.63
C ALA A 277 -12.73 10.73 28.99
N THR A 278 -12.85 9.47 28.55
CA THR A 278 -11.81 8.46 28.77
C THR A 278 -10.66 8.59 27.79
N THR A 279 -10.90 9.10 26.58
CA THR A 279 -9.89 9.24 25.53
C THR A 279 -8.98 10.43 25.79
N PHE A 280 -9.52 11.59 26.16
CA PHE A 280 -8.77 12.83 26.35
C PHE A 280 -8.28 13.02 27.79
N PRO A 281 -7.09 13.63 28.01
CA PRO A 281 -6.21 14.28 27.03
C PRO A 281 -5.43 13.27 26.18
N LEU A 282 -5.34 13.53 24.87
CA LEU A 282 -4.47 12.76 23.97
C LEU A 282 -3.03 13.26 24.13
N VAL A 283 -2.11 12.37 24.47
CA VAL A 283 -0.67 12.69 24.50
C VAL A 283 -0.20 12.93 23.07
N SER A 284 0.49 14.05 22.82
CA SER A 284 1.03 14.32 21.48
C SER A 284 2.03 13.22 21.08
N PRO A 285 1.92 12.67 19.85
CA PRO A 285 2.88 11.70 19.32
C PRO A 285 4.33 12.19 19.30
N TYR A 286 4.56 13.51 19.30
CA TYR A 286 5.88 14.13 19.32
C TYR A 286 6.45 14.32 20.75
N THR A 287 5.72 13.88 21.77
CA THR A 287 6.22 13.81 23.15
C THR A 287 7.10 12.56 23.31
N ASN A 288 8.09 12.59 24.20
CA ASN A 288 8.97 11.43 24.39
C ASN A 288 8.23 10.22 25.00
N GLY A 289 7.78 9.31 24.15
CA GLY A 289 7.06 8.10 24.54
C GLY A 289 7.88 7.06 25.33
N ALA A 290 9.22 7.17 25.35
CA ALA A 290 10.08 6.28 26.11
C ALA A 290 9.85 6.38 27.63
N LEU A 291 9.27 7.49 28.09
CA LEU A 291 8.93 7.71 29.50
C LEU A 291 7.68 6.92 29.93
N LEU A 292 6.87 6.45 28.98
CA LEU A 292 5.61 5.77 29.26
C LEU A 292 5.83 4.28 29.52
N ARG A 293 5.25 3.76 30.60
CA ARG A 293 5.32 2.33 30.92
C ARG A 293 4.51 1.53 29.88
N PRO A 294 5.10 0.50 29.23
CA PRO A 294 4.49 -0.17 28.07
C PRO A 294 3.07 -0.73 28.26
N TRP A 295 2.68 -1.06 29.49
CA TRP A 295 1.44 -1.74 29.85
C TRP A 295 0.35 -0.79 30.36
N THR A 296 0.59 0.52 30.31
CA THR A 296 -0.38 1.52 30.75
C THR A 296 -1.35 1.87 29.63
N PRO A 297 -2.61 2.25 29.96
CA PRO A 297 -3.56 2.72 28.96
C PRO A 297 -3.06 3.99 28.25
N GLU A 298 -2.27 4.81 28.94
CA GLU A 298 -1.61 5.99 28.36
C GLU A 298 -0.60 5.62 27.27
N ALA A 299 0.21 4.57 27.49
CA ALA A 299 1.12 4.06 26.46
C ALA A 299 0.37 3.45 25.26
N GLU A 300 -0.77 2.79 25.48
CA GLU A 300 -1.63 2.30 24.38
C GLU A 300 -2.17 3.47 23.54
N LYS A 301 -2.70 4.51 24.20
CA LYS A 301 -3.17 5.74 23.53
C LYS A 301 -2.06 6.42 22.73
N TYR A 302 -0.88 6.58 23.34
CA TYR A 302 0.28 7.18 22.68
C TYR A 302 0.66 6.43 21.41
N ARG A 303 0.80 5.10 21.47
CA ARG A 303 1.17 4.28 20.30
C ARG A 303 0.14 4.31 19.20
N VAL A 304 -1.14 4.30 19.56
CA VAL A 304 -2.24 4.50 18.59
C VAL A 304 -2.11 5.85 17.89
N GLY A 305 -1.79 6.92 18.64
CA GLY A 305 -1.51 8.24 18.08
C GLY A 305 -0.27 8.26 17.18
N VAL A 306 0.80 7.54 17.54
CA VAL A 306 2.01 7.41 16.71
C VAL A 306 1.72 6.70 15.39
N VAL A 307 0.95 5.60 15.41
CA VAL A 307 0.55 4.91 14.16
C VAL A 307 -0.36 5.79 13.31
N HIS A 308 -1.27 6.54 13.94
CA HIS A 308 -2.12 7.49 13.25
C HIS A 308 -1.29 8.58 12.53
N GLU A 309 -0.33 9.18 13.23
CA GLU A 309 0.57 10.18 12.64
C GLU A 309 1.43 9.55 11.54
N PHE A 310 2.00 8.36 11.77
CA PHE A 310 2.79 7.64 10.76
C PHE A 310 2.00 7.43 9.48
N LEU A 311 0.74 6.96 9.58
CA LEU A 311 -0.11 6.78 8.41
C LEU A 311 -0.42 8.11 7.72
N ASN A 312 -0.60 9.21 8.45
CA ASN A 312 -0.77 10.53 7.84
C ASN A 312 0.46 11.04 7.08
N LEU A 313 1.66 10.56 7.41
CA LEU A 313 2.89 10.85 6.67
C LEU A 313 3.02 10.02 5.38
N THR A 314 2.20 8.96 5.22
CA THR A 314 2.19 8.13 4.00
C THR A 314 1.36 8.77 2.89
N LEU A 315 1.73 8.50 1.63
CA LEU A 315 1.09 9.10 0.45
C LEU A 315 -0.41 8.85 0.39
N GLU A 316 -0.81 7.61 0.63
CA GLU A 316 -2.19 7.17 0.49
C GLU A 316 -2.90 7.06 1.85
N LYS A 317 -2.32 7.60 2.93
CA LYS A 317 -2.87 7.51 4.29
C LYS A 317 -3.17 6.05 4.71
N ARG A 318 -2.33 5.13 4.22
CA ARG A 318 -2.38 3.68 4.46
C ARG A 318 -0.99 3.06 4.40
N ALA A 319 -0.82 1.93 5.07
CA ALA A 319 0.40 1.13 4.97
C ALA A 319 0.12 -0.36 5.21
N LEU A 320 0.89 -1.23 4.55
CA LEU A 320 0.92 -2.65 4.89
C LEU A 320 1.61 -2.85 6.24
N ILE A 321 1.18 -3.88 6.97
CA ILE A 321 1.63 -4.08 8.35
C ILE A 321 3.15 -4.26 8.47
N HIS A 322 3.79 -4.89 7.47
CA HIS A 322 5.22 -5.09 7.48
C HIS A 322 5.99 -3.76 7.39
N HIS A 323 5.46 -2.74 6.70
CA HIS A 323 6.08 -1.41 6.68
C HIS A 323 6.00 -0.70 8.03
N ILE A 324 4.90 -0.89 8.77
CA ILE A 324 4.74 -0.32 10.11
C ILE A 324 5.69 -1.01 11.10
N PHE A 325 5.75 -2.35 11.07
CA PHE A 325 6.60 -3.12 11.98
C PHE A 325 8.09 -3.08 11.63
N GLU A 326 8.47 -2.62 10.44
CA GLU A 326 9.87 -2.32 10.10
C GLU A 326 10.45 -1.30 11.10
N PHE A 327 9.63 -0.34 11.52
CA PHE A 327 9.97 0.72 12.49
C PHE A 327 9.57 0.40 13.93
N LYS A 328 9.37 -0.89 14.27
CA LYS A 328 8.86 -1.28 15.60
C LYS A 328 9.74 -0.78 16.76
N GLU A 329 11.06 -0.76 16.57
CA GLU A 329 12.04 -0.36 17.59
C GLU A 329 12.07 1.16 17.72
N GLU A 330 12.12 1.84 16.59
CA GLU A 330 12.21 3.30 16.51
C GLU A 330 10.94 4.00 17.02
N LEU A 331 9.76 3.44 16.71
CA LEU A 331 8.45 3.96 17.14
C LEU A 331 7.98 3.37 18.49
N GLY A 332 8.74 2.45 19.09
CA GLY A 332 8.39 1.81 20.37
C GLY A 332 7.09 0.99 20.31
N LEU A 333 6.82 0.35 19.16
CA LEU A 333 5.65 -0.48 18.95
C LEU A 333 5.77 -1.82 19.69
N THR A 334 4.66 -2.31 20.23
CA THR A 334 4.60 -3.59 20.93
C THR A 334 3.90 -4.67 20.13
N ARG A 335 4.10 -5.94 20.51
CA ARG A 335 3.39 -7.09 19.94
C ARG A 335 1.86 -6.98 19.98
N HIS A 336 1.31 -6.18 20.91
CA HIS A 336 -0.12 -5.97 21.09
C HIS A 336 -0.70 -4.90 20.15
N MET A 337 0.11 -4.29 19.28
CA MET A 337 -0.35 -3.23 18.38
C MET A 337 -1.51 -3.68 17.49
N TYR A 338 -1.51 -4.95 17.05
CA TYR A 338 -2.61 -5.51 16.27
C TYR A 338 -3.94 -5.45 17.04
N GLU A 339 -3.95 -5.89 18.30
CA GLU A 339 -5.14 -5.87 19.15
C GLU A 339 -5.60 -4.43 19.41
N SER A 340 -4.66 -3.51 19.64
CA SER A 340 -4.96 -2.09 19.83
C SER A 340 -5.57 -1.46 18.58
N LEU A 341 -5.02 -1.72 17.37
CA LEU A 341 -5.61 -1.22 16.11
C LEU A 341 -7.01 -1.79 15.87
N ARG A 342 -7.21 -3.08 16.14
CA ARG A 342 -8.51 -3.73 15.97
C ARG A 342 -9.59 -3.20 16.93
N LYS A 343 -9.21 -2.78 18.15
CA LYS A 343 -10.13 -2.07 19.07
C LYS A 343 -10.52 -0.69 18.53
N GLN A 344 -9.61 -0.02 17.81
CA GLN A 344 -9.79 1.34 17.28
C GLN A 344 -10.43 1.34 15.89
N ASN A 345 -11.56 0.65 15.73
CA ASN A 345 -12.25 0.50 14.45
C ASN A 345 -12.86 1.81 13.88
N ARG A 346 -13.03 2.85 14.70
CA ARG A 346 -13.48 4.18 14.26
C ARG A 346 -12.40 4.93 13.48
N ALA A 347 -11.14 4.82 13.92
CA ALA A 347 -9.99 5.47 13.30
C ALA A 347 -9.39 4.62 12.17
N PHE A 348 -9.22 3.31 12.39
CA PHE A 348 -8.52 2.43 11.47
C PHE A 348 -9.46 1.40 10.85
N TYR A 349 -9.19 1.10 9.59
CA TYR A 349 -9.74 -0.07 8.91
C TYR A 349 -8.61 -1.04 8.57
N LEU A 350 -8.82 -2.31 8.92
CA LEU A 350 -7.88 -3.39 8.66
C LEU A 350 -8.38 -4.20 7.47
N ALA A 351 -7.67 -4.13 6.35
CA ALA A 351 -8.06 -4.80 5.11
C ALA A 351 -7.04 -5.87 4.73
N GLY A 352 -7.51 -6.94 4.08
CA GLY A 352 -6.67 -8.01 3.56
C GLY A 352 -6.74 -9.31 4.35
N THR A 353 -5.65 -10.06 4.37
CA THR A 353 -5.57 -11.42 4.92
C THR A 353 -4.80 -11.44 6.24
N GLU A 354 -4.99 -12.47 7.06
CA GLU A 354 -4.22 -12.63 8.32
C GLU A 354 -2.70 -12.54 8.11
N MET A 355 -2.19 -13.03 6.97
CA MET A 355 -0.76 -12.98 6.65
C MET A 355 -0.31 -11.63 6.07
N ASN A 356 -1.13 -11.02 5.21
CA ASN A 356 -0.82 -9.73 4.57
C ASN A 356 -2.06 -8.83 4.68
N TRP A 357 -2.00 -7.88 5.60
CA TRP A 357 -3.03 -6.88 5.81
C TRP A 357 -2.45 -5.48 5.77
N ALA A 358 -3.31 -4.53 5.44
CA ALA A 358 -3.05 -3.10 5.41
C ALA A 358 -3.92 -2.37 6.42
N VAL A 359 -3.39 -1.27 6.93
CA VAL A 359 -4.06 -0.34 7.84
C VAL A 359 -4.40 0.90 7.05
N PHE A 360 -5.67 1.27 7.05
CA PHE A 360 -6.20 2.47 6.41
C PHE A 360 -6.70 3.44 7.47
N LEU A 361 -6.45 4.74 7.28
CA LEU A 361 -7.10 5.78 8.07
C LEU A 361 -8.50 6.02 7.53
N ARG A 362 -9.55 5.68 8.29
CA ARG A 362 -10.94 5.82 7.81
C ARG A 362 -11.31 7.26 7.48
N GLU A 363 -10.79 8.22 8.23
CA GLU A 363 -11.05 9.64 8.02
C GLU A 363 -10.49 10.17 6.70
N ALA A 364 -9.44 9.54 6.16
CA ALA A 364 -8.77 9.93 4.93
C ALA A 364 -9.56 9.55 3.67
N TYR A 365 -10.47 8.59 3.77
CA TYR A 365 -11.24 8.07 2.64
C TYR A 365 -12.70 8.52 2.71
N GLY A 366 -13.31 8.73 1.54
CA GLY A 366 -14.75 8.88 1.41
C GLY A 366 -15.47 7.54 1.42
N ASP A 367 -16.81 7.58 1.41
CA ASP A 367 -17.65 6.37 1.38
C ASP A 367 -17.40 5.52 0.12
N ASP A 368 -16.98 6.16 -0.99
CA ASP A 368 -16.61 5.52 -2.25
C ASP A 368 -15.23 4.83 -2.23
N GLY A 369 -14.49 4.93 -1.12
CA GLY A 369 -13.13 4.41 -0.99
C GLY A 369 -12.07 5.22 -1.73
N ALA A 370 -12.42 6.41 -2.21
CA ALA A 370 -11.48 7.37 -2.78
C ALA A 370 -10.79 8.18 -1.67
N LEU A 371 -9.49 8.44 -1.84
CA LEU A 371 -8.73 9.30 -0.94
C LEU A 371 -9.19 10.76 -1.08
N LYS A 372 -9.52 11.43 0.03
CA LYS A 372 -10.03 12.81 0.04
C LYS A 372 -9.00 13.82 -0.43
N GLU A 373 -7.78 13.71 0.08
CA GLU A 373 -6.66 14.59 -0.24
C GLU A 373 -5.61 13.77 -0.98
N LYS A 374 -5.52 13.98 -2.30
CA LYS A 374 -4.61 13.24 -3.16
C LYS A 374 -3.32 14.01 -3.37
N ASP A 375 -2.22 13.36 -3.03
CA ASP A 375 -0.89 13.84 -3.37
C ASP A 375 -0.68 13.78 -4.91
N PRO A 376 0.08 14.70 -5.53
CA PRO A 376 0.34 14.66 -6.97
C PRO A 376 0.95 13.34 -7.44
N LEU A 377 1.72 12.64 -6.60
CA LEU A 377 2.25 11.31 -6.96
C LEU A 377 1.16 10.24 -7.00
N VAL A 378 0.11 10.36 -6.17
CA VAL A 378 -1.06 9.47 -6.21
C VAL A 378 -1.86 9.71 -7.50
N LEU A 379 -2.05 10.97 -7.88
CA LEU A 379 -2.69 11.33 -9.16
C LEU A 379 -1.90 10.78 -10.36
N PHE A 380 -0.57 10.88 -10.32
CA PHE A 380 0.29 10.30 -11.34
C PHE A 380 0.15 8.76 -11.40
N ASN A 381 0.09 8.08 -10.25
CA ASN A 381 -0.14 6.64 -10.20
C ASN A 381 -1.51 6.25 -10.78
N GLU A 382 -2.58 7.02 -10.50
CA GLU A 382 -3.90 6.81 -11.10
C GLU A 382 -3.87 7.01 -12.63
N LYS A 383 -3.19 8.07 -13.11
CA LYS A 383 -2.96 8.31 -14.55
C LYS A 383 -2.25 7.13 -15.21
N LEU A 384 -1.20 6.62 -14.58
CA LEU A 384 -0.44 5.47 -15.05
C LEU A 384 -1.28 4.18 -15.09
N GLN A 385 -2.13 3.95 -14.08
CA GLN A 385 -3.08 2.83 -14.07
C GLN A 385 -4.13 2.94 -15.18
N ARG A 386 -4.62 4.14 -15.49
CA ARG A 386 -5.55 4.36 -16.61
C ARG A 386 -4.90 3.97 -17.93
N TYR A 387 -3.69 4.45 -18.22
CA TYR A 387 -2.98 4.07 -19.44
C TYR A 387 -2.66 2.58 -19.51
N ALA A 388 -2.46 1.91 -18.37
CA ALA A 388 -2.27 0.47 -18.34
C ALA A 388 -3.53 -0.29 -18.79
N CYS A 389 -4.73 0.23 -18.52
CA CYS A 389 -5.99 -0.36 -18.98
C CYS A 389 -6.30 -0.06 -20.45
N MET A 390 -5.70 0.98 -21.03
CA MET A 390 -5.93 1.37 -22.42
C MET A 390 -5.14 0.49 -23.40
N THR A 391 -5.79 0.10 -24.50
CA THR A 391 -5.18 -0.72 -25.56
C THR A 391 -4.71 0.09 -26.76
N LYS A 392 -5.25 1.31 -26.95
CA LYS A 392 -4.86 2.31 -27.94
C LYS A 392 -4.90 3.69 -27.27
N MET A 393 -4.02 4.60 -27.68
CA MET A 393 -4.18 6.01 -27.33
C MET A 393 -5.35 6.57 -28.16
N ASP A 394 -6.34 7.13 -27.50
CA ASP A 394 -7.40 7.87 -28.20
C ASP A 394 -6.77 9.12 -28.81
N SER A 395 -7.05 9.36 -30.09
CA SER A 395 -6.50 10.48 -30.86
C SER A 395 -6.89 11.88 -30.35
N ASN A 396 -7.65 11.96 -29.24
CA ASN A 396 -8.07 13.19 -28.59
C ASN A 396 -7.29 13.52 -27.29
N ASP A 397 -6.45 12.63 -26.76
CA ASP A 397 -5.60 12.91 -25.58
C ASP A 397 -4.24 13.51 -25.98
N SER A 398 -4.22 14.34 -27.03
CA SER A 398 -3.02 15.08 -27.40
C SER A 398 -2.77 16.19 -26.37
N ILE A 399 -1.92 15.92 -25.40
CA ILE A 399 -0.97 16.86 -24.77
C ILE A 399 -1.58 18.25 -24.51
N ALA A 400 -2.63 18.32 -23.71
CA ALA A 400 -3.08 19.51 -23.00
C ALA A 400 -4.20 19.04 -22.06
N ASP A 401 -4.30 19.67 -20.90
CA ASP A 401 -5.29 19.42 -19.86
C ASP A 401 -4.91 18.33 -18.85
N PHE A 402 -3.87 18.62 -18.06
CA PHE A 402 -3.98 18.70 -16.60
C PHE A 402 -3.03 19.76 -16.06
#